data_AF-A0A8J4X2T5-F1
#
_entry.id   AF-A0A8J4X2T5-F1
#
_cell.length_a   1.000
_cell.length_b   1.000
_cell.length_c   1.000
_cell.angle_alpha   90.00
_cell.angle_beta   90.00
_cell.angle_gamma   90.00
#
_symmetry.space_group_name_H-M   'P 1'
#
loop_
_entity.id
_entity.type
_entity.pdbx_description
1 polymer ?
#
loop_
_entity_poly.entity_id
_entity_poly.type
_entity_poly.pdbx_seq_one_letter_code
_entity_poly.pdbx_strand_id
1 'polypeptide(L)'
;RDPPEEEIPFCTLKSFPAVIEHTIQWARDKFESAFTHKPSMYNLFWHNHVSAVDVLQRLKSGESMDGAFQVTKVLSRRPTCWEHCLALARLKFDKYFKRKALQLLHSFPLDTRLKDGTLFWQSPKRPPSPLEFDLKDQLHFGFVVSTARLFAGIYNVPYSEKNLSYEAVARVLSEVDVPEYKPAEKHIETDETVKKPDHMKLTVSSEEEREAISNLEEAITSGFTPEAVRMMPLLFEKDDDANGHMDFVESASALRARMYSIEAADRLQTKRIAGKIIPAIATATAAVAGLVALELIKVTGGYGFESFKNCFFNLAIPVVVLTETAQVKRTQIRDDISFSIWDRWSIVGHEDFTLSDFINAVKEKYGIEPTMVVHGVKMLYVPIMPGHSKRLKLTLPLSFQTTSCLLTSQTEKFGHLGQDCDDGLKGPHHGPRGSVETPTIPGSL
;
A
#
# COMPACT_ATOMS: atom_id res chain seq x y z
N ARG A 1 -3.19 -19.50 12.87
CA ARG A 1 -3.06 -18.33 11.97
C ARG A 1 -4.07 -17.33 12.46
N ASP A 2 -3.64 -16.10 12.74
CA ASP A 2 -4.58 -15.05 13.12
C ASP A 2 -5.48 -14.69 11.93
N PRO A 3 -6.72 -14.23 12.17
CA PRO A 3 -7.58 -13.76 11.09
C PRO A 3 -6.89 -12.63 10.32
N PRO A 4 -6.87 -12.66 8.97
CA PRO A 4 -6.35 -11.55 8.20
C PRO A 4 -7.22 -10.30 8.40
N GLU A 5 -6.63 -9.10 8.23
CA GLU A 5 -7.44 -7.87 8.13
C GLU A 5 -8.39 -8.00 6.94
N GLU A 6 -9.68 -7.71 7.13
CA GLU A 6 -10.64 -7.65 6.04
C GLU A 6 -10.34 -6.44 5.15
N GLU A 7 -9.93 -6.68 3.90
CA GLU A 7 -9.76 -5.63 2.91
C GLU A 7 -11.11 -5.22 2.32
N ILE A 8 -11.40 -3.91 2.32
CA ILE A 8 -12.62 -3.38 1.72
C ILE A 8 -12.51 -3.49 0.18
N PRO A 9 -13.51 -4.06 -0.53
CA PRO A 9 -13.47 -4.17 -1.98
C PRO A 9 -13.27 -2.83 -2.69
N PHE A 10 -12.53 -2.84 -3.81
CA PHE A 10 -12.19 -1.62 -4.53
C PHE A 10 -13.42 -0.89 -5.07
N CYS A 11 -14.41 -1.62 -5.61
CA CYS A 11 -15.65 -1.05 -6.11
C CYS A 11 -16.46 -0.36 -4.99
N THR A 12 -16.45 -0.93 -3.78
CA THR A 12 -17.07 -0.38 -2.57
C THR A 12 -16.44 0.96 -2.18
N LEU A 13 -15.11 1.03 -2.10
CA LEU A 13 -14.41 2.31 -1.83
C LEU A 13 -14.64 3.32 -2.95
N LYS A 14 -14.53 2.90 -4.22
CA LYS A 14 -14.57 3.78 -5.39
C LYS A 14 -15.97 4.36 -5.65
N SER A 15 -17.00 3.53 -5.53
CA SER A 15 -18.33 3.79 -6.07
C SER A 15 -19.47 3.49 -5.10
N PHE A 16 -19.39 2.49 -4.24
CA PHE A 16 -20.55 2.01 -3.46
C PHE A 16 -20.26 1.90 -1.95
N PRO A 17 -19.91 2.99 -1.25
CA PRO A 17 -19.76 2.95 0.19
C PRO A 17 -21.12 2.67 0.85
N ALA A 18 -21.09 1.92 1.95
CA ALA A 18 -22.30 1.51 2.68
C ALA A 18 -22.24 1.90 4.16
N VAL A 19 -21.02 1.97 4.72
CA VAL A 19 -20.72 2.36 6.10
C VAL A 19 -19.66 3.45 6.15
N ILE A 20 -19.50 4.07 7.32
CA ILE A 20 -18.62 5.23 7.52
C ILE A 20 -17.15 4.89 7.26
N GLU A 21 -16.71 3.68 7.62
CA GLU A 21 -15.36 3.14 7.39
C GLU A 21 -14.98 3.20 5.90
N HIS A 22 -15.92 2.90 5.00
CA HIS A 22 -15.68 2.94 3.55
C HIS A 22 -15.40 4.37 3.08
N THR A 23 -16.09 5.36 3.65
CA THR A 23 -15.90 6.77 3.28
C THR A 23 -14.63 7.35 3.89
N ILE A 24 -14.24 6.91 5.10
CA ILE A 24 -13.01 7.29 5.77
C ILE A 24 -11.80 6.72 5.03
N GLN A 25 -11.83 5.43 4.69
CA GLN A 25 -10.78 4.81 3.90
C GLN A 25 -10.69 5.44 2.50
N TRP A 26 -11.82 5.78 1.87
CA TRP A 26 -11.79 6.53 0.61
C TRP A 26 -11.14 7.91 0.75
N ALA A 27 -11.39 8.63 1.85
CA ALA A 27 -10.80 9.94 2.11
C ALA A 27 -9.29 9.81 2.35
N ARG A 28 -8.87 8.80 3.11
CA ARG A 28 -7.46 8.41 3.30
C ARG A 28 -6.76 8.12 1.97
N ASP A 29 -7.38 7.32 1.11
CA ASP A 29 -6.91 7.02 -0.25
C ASP A 29 -6.79 8.28 -1.13
N LYS A 30 -7.71 9.25 -0.95
CA LYS A 30 -7.68 10.52 -1.68
C LYS A 30 -6.56 11.41 -1.19
N PHE A 31 -6.29 11.41 0.12
CA PHE A 31 -5.15 12.09 0.71
C PHE A 31 -3.85 11.55 0.10
N GLU A 32 -3.62 10.24 0.22
CA GLU A 32 -2.37 9.62 -0.25
C GLU A 32 -2.19 9.77 -1.76
N SER A 33 -3.26 9.56 -2.53
CA SER A 33 -3.21 9.75 -3.99
C SER A 33 -2.89 11.19 -4.41
N ALA A 34 -3.41 12.19 -3.71
CA ALA A 34 -3.25 13.60 -4.09
C ALA A 34 -1.95 14.20 -3.55
N PHE A 35 -1.61 13.91 -2.30
CA PHE A 35 -0.59 14.64 -1.55
C PHE A 35 0.67 13.81 -1.27
N THR A 36 0.65 12.50 -1.48
CA THR A 36 1.82 11.63 -1.30
C THR A 36 2.30 11.06 -2.63
N HIS A 37 1.48 10.24 -3.28
CA HIS A 37 1.90 9.47 -4.47
C HIS A 37 2.16 10.35 -5.68
N LYS A 38 1.28 11.32 -5.98
CA LYS A 38 1.48 12.22 -7.12
C LYS A 38 2.72 13.09 -6.99
N PRO A 39 2.96 13.78 -5.85
CA PRO A 39 4.20 14.50 -5.64
C PRO A 39 5.44 13.60 -5.71
N SER A 40 5.41 12.39 -5.13
CA SER A 40 6.53 11.46 -5.17
C SER A 40 6.83 10.97 -6.58
N MET A 41 5.80 10.60 -7.35
CA MET A 41 5.92 10.19 -8.75
C MET A 41 6.44 11.34 -9.61
N TYR A 42 5.95 12.57 -9.39
CA TYR A 42 6.44 13.76 -10.07
C TYR A 42 7.95 13.97 -9.85
N ASN A 43 8.38 13.94 -8.59
CA ASN A 43 9.79 14.13 -8.24
C ASN A 43 10.68 12.99 -8.76
N LEU A 44 10.22 11.74 -8.66
CA LEU A 44 10.97 10.58 -9.15
C LEU A 44 11.15 10.62 -10.67
N PHE A 45 10.11 11.02 -11.41
CA PHE A 45 10.21 11.16 -12.86
C PHE A 45 11.29 12.15 -13.27
N TRP A 46 11.28 13.35 -12.66
CA TRP A 46 12.25 14.40 -12.97
C TRP A 46 13.65 14.14 -12.43
N HIS A 47 13.78 13.38 -11.35
CA HIS A 47 15.08 12.86 -10.89
C HIS A 47 15.71 11.93 -11.94
N ASN A 48 14.91 11.10 -12.58
CA ASN A 48 15.38 10.16 -13.61
C ASN A 48 15.51 10.79 -15.00
N HIS A 49 14.84 11.92 -15.25
CA HIS A 49 14.83 12.63 -16.53
C HIS A 49 15.17 14.11 -16.35
N VAL A 50 16.46 14.43 -16.21
CA VAL A 50 16.92 15.77 -15.86
C VAL A 50 16.61 16.82 -16.96
N SER A 51 16.64 16.43 -18.24
CA SER A 51 16.36 17.35 -19.35
C SER A 51 14.89 17.29 -19.79
N ALA A 52 14.15 18.36 -19.52
CA ALA A 52 12.77 18.52 -20.00
C ALA A 52 12.68 18.57 -21.53
N VAL A 53 13.71 19.08 -22.20
CA VAL A 53 13.80 19.13 -23.67
C VAL A 53 13.92 17.72 -24.24
N ASP A 54 14.71 16.85 -23.62
CA ASP A 54 14.88 15.46 -24.07
C ASP A 54 13.58 14.68 -23.88
N VAL A 55 12.90 14.89 -22.76
CA VAL A 55 11.56 14.34 -22.50
C VAL A 55 10.58 14.78 -23.59
N LEU A 56 10.54 16.09 -23.92
CA LEU A 56 9.66 16.61 -24.97
C LEU A 56 9.97 15.98 -26.34
N GLN A 57 11.25 15.82 -26.70
CA GLN A 57 11.66 15.20 -27.96
C GLN A 57 11.22 13.73 -28.05
N ARG A 58 11.41 12.95 -26.97
CA ARG A 58 11.01 11.54 -26.90
C ARG A 58 9.49 11.37 -26.98
N LEU A 59 8.72 12.26 -26.34
CA LEU A 59 7.26 12.30 -26.50
C LEU A 59 6.86 12.64 -27.94
N LYS A 60 7.52 13.62 -28.57
CA LYS A 60 7.26 13.99 -29.97
C LYS A 60 7.61 12.86 -30.96
N SER A 61 8.58 12.00 -30.63
CA SER A 61 8.90 10.80 -31.42
C SER A 61 7.97 9.61 -31.19
N GLY A 62 6.94 9.75 -30.33
CA GLY A 62 5.98 8.69 -30.03
C GLY A 62 6.51 7.63 -29.06
N GLU A 63 7.57 7.94 -28.30
CA GLU A 63 8.08 7.02 -27.29
C GLU A 63 7.20 7.05 -26.03
N SER A 64 6.78 5.87 -25.59
CA SER A 64 6.03 5.72 -24.34
C SER A 64 6.97 5.83 -23.14
N MET A 65 6.81 6.90 -22.36
CA MET A 65 7.54 7.08 -21.10
C MET A 65 6.59 6.97 -19.92
N ASP A 66 6.87 6.01 -19.03
CA ASP A 66 6.06 5.77 -17.84
C ASP A 66 5.99 7.03 -16.96
N GLY A 67 4.77 7.50 -16.70
CA GLY A 67 4.51 8.66 -15.84
C GLY A 67 4.60 10.03 -16.54
N ALA A 68 5.11 10.14 -17.77
CA ALA A 68 5.33 11.42 -18.44
C ALA A 68 4.04 12.24 -18.59
N PHE A 69 2.94 11.61 -19.04
CA PHE A 69 1.65 12.29 -19.19
C PHE A 69 1.08 12.79 -17.87
N GLN A 70 1.22 12.00 -16.81
CA GLN A 70 0.75 12.35 -15.47
C GLN A 70 1.55 13.53 -14.91
N VAL A 71 2.87 13.52 -15.10
CA VAL A 71 3.78 14.60 -14.68
C VAL A 71 3.45 15.89 -15.40
N THR A 72 3.29 15.85 -16.72
CA THR A 72 2.94 17.03 -17.53
C THR A 72 1.58 17.61 -17.15
N LYS A 73 0.59 16.75 -16.87
CA LYS A 73 -0.73 17.19 -16.39
C LYS A 73 -0.69 17.79 -14.98
N VAL A 74 0.22 17.33 -14.13
CA VAL A 74 0.47 17.93 -12.81
C VAL A 74 1.15 19.29 -12.98
N LEU A 75 2.08 19.41 -13.93
CA LEU A 75 2.77 20.65 -14.24
C LEU A 75 1.83 21.73 -14.76
N SER A 76 0.98 21.41 -15.75
CA SER A 76 0.06 22.39 -16.35
C SER A 76 -1.03 22.88 -15.40
N ARG A 77 -1.29 22.14 -14.32
CA ARG A 77 -2.30 22.48 -13.29
C ARG A 77 -1.68 22.92 -11.98
N ARG A 78 -0.38 23.23 -11.97
CA ARG A 78 0.35 23.62 -10.77
C ARG A 78 -0.15 24.98 -10.27
N PRO A 79 -0.61 25.10 -9.02
CA PRO A 79 -0.91 26.40 -8.44
C PRO A 79 0.38 27.17 -8.16
N THR A 80 0.34 28.48 -8.41
CA THR A 80 1.45 29.41 -8.21
C THR A 80 1.20 30.38 -7.04
N CYS A 81 -0.05 30.52 -6.61
CA CYS A 81 -0.46 31.34 -5.47
C CYS A 81 -1.57 30.65 -4.67
N TRP A 82 -1.93 31.23 -3.52
CA TRP A 82 -2.92 30.69 -2.60
C TRP A 82 -4.31 30.58 -3.24
N GLU A 83 -4.70 31.59 -4.03
CA GLU A 83 -5.98 31.65 -4.72
C GLU A 83 -6.14 30.48 -5.70
N HIS A 84 -5.07 30.11 -6.40
CA HIS A 84 -5.05 28.92 -7.25
C HIS A 84 -5.24 27.62 -6.44
N CYS A 85 -4.70 27.53 -5.22
CA CYS A 85 -4.93 26.38 -4.34
C CYS A 85 -6.41 26.27 -3.92
N LEU A 86 -7.05 27.40 -3.61
CA LEU A 86 -8.49 27.46 -3.32
C LEU A 86 -9.34 27.07 -4.53
N ALA A 87 -9.02 27.58 -5.73
CA ALA A 87 -9.70 27.20 -6.96
C ALA A 87 -9.59 25.69 -7.22
N LEU A 88 -8.38 25.11 -7.09
CA LEU A 88 -8.18 23.67 -7.21
C LEU A 88 -9.02 22.88 -6.20
N ALA A 89 -9.06 23.31 -4.94
CA ALA A 89 -9.87 22.68 -3.90
C ALA A 89 -11.38 22.74 -4.22
N ARG A 90 -11.88 23.89 -4.69
CA ARG A 90 -13.27 24.06 -5.15
C ARG A 90 -13.61 23.15 -6.32
N LEU A 91 -12.69 22.97 -7.27
CA LEU A 91 -12.86 22.04 -8.39
C LEU A 91 -12.81 20.57 -7.93
N LYS A 92 -12.06 20.25 -6.86
CA LYS A 92 -12.07 18.92 -6.24
C LYS A 92 -13.40 18.62 -5.56
N PHE A 93 -13.99 19.59 -4.86
CA PHE A 93 -15.31 19.42 -4.25
C PHE A 93 -16.32 18.95 -5.30
N ASP A 94 -16.45 19.69 -6.40
CA ASP A 94 -17.40 19.31 -7.47
C ASP A 94 -17.03 18.03 -8.17
N LYS A 95 -15.73 17.74 -8.33
CA LYS A 95 -15.30 16.46 -8.88
C LYS A 95 -15.75 15.31 -7.99
N TYR A 96 -15.61 15.43 -6.68
CA TYR A 96 -15.79 14.31 -5.76
C TYR A 96 -17.23 14.12 -5.32
N PHE A 97 -17.97 15.20 -5.11
CA PHE A 97 -19.27 15.16 -4.44
C PHE A 97 -20.45 15.53 -5.34
N LYS A 98 -20.20 16.16 -6.49
CA LYS A 98 -21.24 16.47 -7.49
C LYS A 98 -21.13 15.62 -8.75
N ARG A 99 -20.08 15.85 -9.56
CA ARG A 99 -19.89 15.21 -10.88
C ARG A 99 -19.80 13.70 -10.79
N LYS A 100 -19.17 13.16 -9.75
CA LYS A 100 -19.10 11.71 -9.55
C LYS A 100 -20.46 11.08 -9.24
N ALA A 101 -21.29 11.75 -8.43
CA ALA A 101 -22.65 11.30 -8.16
C ALA A 101 -23.50 11.34 -9.44
N LEU A 102 -23.47 12.47 -10.16
CA LEU A 102 -24.15 12.63 -11.45
C LEU A 102 -23.75 11.56 -12.45
N GLN A 103 -22.45 11.28 -12.57
CA GLN A 103 -21.95 10.22 -13.46
C GLN A 103 -22.42 8.83 -13.05
N LEU A 104 -22.50 8.54 -11.74
CA LEU A 104 -22.96 7.24 -11.26
C LEU A 104 -24.46 7.06 -11.51
N LEU A 105 -25.26 8.11 -11.32
CA LEU A 105 -26.70 8.12 -11.63
C LEU A 105 -26.99 8.08 -13.14
N HIS A 106 -26.12 8.66 -13.97
CA HIS A 106 -26.22 8.53 -15.42
C HIS A 106 -25.94 7.09 -15.87
N SER A 107 -24.91 6.45 -15.31
CA SER A 107 -24.56 5.06 -15.63
C SER A 107 -25.54 4.04 -15.05
N PHE A 108 -26.12 4.33 -13.88
CA PHE A 108 -27.14 3.50 -13.23
C PHE A 108 -28.29 4.39 -12.74
N PRO A 109 -29.27 4.70 -13.61
CA PRO A 109 -30.50 5.37 -13.22
C PRO A 109 -31.21 4.70 -12.03
N LEU A 110 -32.00 5.46 -11.27
CA LEU A 110 -32.63 4.97 -10.02
C LEU A 110 -33.54 3.75 -10.23
N ASP A 111 -34.12 3.63 -11.42
CA ASP A 111 -35.01 2.56 -11.87
C ASP A 111 -34.27 1.39 -12.54
N THR A 112 -32.93 1.41 -12.58
CA THR A 112 -32.12 0.32 -13.14
C THR A 112 -32.42 -0.99 -12.41
N ARG A 113 -32.75 -2.03 -13.19
CA ARG A 113 -33.02 -3.39 -12.69
C ARG A 113 -31.95 -4.38 -13.11
N LEU A 114 -31.66 -5.34 -12.23
CA LEU A 114 -30.81 -6.48 -12.50
C LEU A 114 -31.59 -7.55 -13.29
N LYS A 115 -30.87 -8.58 -13.79
CA LYS A 115 -31.46 -9.67 -14.59
C LYS A 115 -32.55 -10.46 -13.83
N ASP A 116 -32.49 -10.46 -12.50
CA ASP A 116 -33.46 -11.10 -11.62
C ASP A 116 -34.69 -10.22 -11.31
N GLY A 117 -34.77 -9.01 -11.89
CA GLY A 117 -35.86 -8.05 -11.69
C GLY A 117 -35.72 -7.15 -10.45
N THR A 118 -34.73 -7.40 -9.59
CA THR A 118 -34.45 -6.55 -8.41
C THR A 118 -33.83 -5.21 -8.81
N LEU A 119 -33.91 -4.21 -7.94
CA LEU A 119 -33.32 -2.89 -8.21
C LEU A 119 -31.81 -2.95 -8.03
N PHE A 120 -31.07 -2.27 -8.91
CA PHE A 120 -29.63 -2.09 -8.76
C PHE A 120 -29.29 -1.34 -7.46
N TRP A 121 -30.07 -0.30 -7.16
CA TRP A 121 -29.97 0.49 -5.93
C TRP A 121 -30.80 -0.13 -4.81
N GLN A 122 -30.24 -1.16 -4.19
CA GLN A 122 -30.78 -1.78 -2.98
C GLN A 122 -29.63 -2.09 -2.02
N SER A 123 -29.93 -2.19 -0.72
CA SER A 123 -28.93 -2.48 0.31
C SER A 123 -28.03 -3.66 -0.12
N PRO A 124 -26.69 -3.50 -0.08
CA PRO A 124 -25.93 -2.42 0.55
C PRO A 124 -25.66 -1.17 -0.33
N LYS A 125 -26.03 -1.18 -1.61
CA LYS A 125 -25.77 -0.10 -2.56
C LYS A 125 -26.77 1.05 -2.40
N ARG A 126 -26.30 2.20 -1.95
CA ARG A 126 -27.10 3.42 -1.77
C ARG A 126 -26.93 4.34 -2.98
N PRO A 127 -28.02 4.88 -3.58
CA PRO A 127 -27.89 5.86 -4.65
C PRO A 127 -27.29 7.15 -4.09
N PRO A 128 -26.28 7.76 -4.76
CA PRO A 128 -25.73 9.02 -4.30
C PRO A 128 -26.67 10.18 -4.59
N SER A 129 -26.62 11.21 -3.74
CA SER A 129 -27.23 12.52 -3.96
C SER A 129 -26.13 13.55 -4.24
N PRO A 130 -26.06 14.12 -5.47
CA PRO A 130 -25.06 15.14 -5.79
C PRO A 130 -25.13 16.31 -4.82
N LEU A 131 -23.98 16.74 -4.27
CA LEU A 131 -23.91 17.87 -3.36
C LEU A 131 -23.70 19.18 -4.13
N GLU A 132 -24.55 20.17 -3.86
CA GLU A 132 -24.34 21.54 -4.30
C GLU A 132 -23.40 22.27 -3.33
N PHE A 133 -22.44 23.00 -3.88
CA PHE A 133 -21.50 23.75 -3.05
C PHE A 133 -22.21 24.95 -2.41
N ASP A 134 -22.05 25.08 -1.10
CA ASP A 134 -22.53 26.19 -0.29
C ASP A 134 -21.42 26.58 0.67
N LEU A 135 -20.94 27.81 0.58
CA LEU A 135 -19.85 28.30 1.42
C LEU A 135 -20.27 28.46 2.89
N LYS A 136 -21.57 28.66 3.15
CA LYS A 136 -22.10 28.81 4.51
C LYS A 136 -22.13 27.49 5.28
N ASP A 137 -22.07 26.37 4.57
CA ASP A 137 -21.94 25.06 5.18
C ASP A 137 -20.51 24.87 5.69
N GLN A 138 -20.36 24.71 7.01
CA GLN A 138 -19.07 24.55 7.68
C GLN A 138 -18.27 23.36 7.12
N LEU A 139 -18.93 22.29 6.70
CA LEU A 139 -18.28 21.10 6.16
C LEU A 139 -17.72 21.37 4.76
N HIS A 140 -18.46 22.12 3.95
CA HIS A 140 -18.04 22.52 2.61
C HIS A 140 -16.85 23.48 2.69
N PHE A 141 -16.94 24.49 3.56
CA PHE A 141 -15.84 25.41 3.85
C PHE A 141 -14.60 24.67 4.36
N GLY A 142 -14.78 23.80 5.37
CA GLY A 142 -13.71 23.00 5.96
C GLY A 142 -12.98 22.12 4.95
N PHE A 143 -13.71 21.48 4.03
CA PHE A 143 -13.10 20.71 2.94
C PHE A 143 -12.26 21.60 2.00
N VAL A 144 -12.79 22.75 1.57
CA VAL A 144 -12.08 23.62 0.63
C VAL A 144 -10.80 24.17 1.26
N VAL A 145 -10.89 24.67 2.50
CA VAL A 145 -9.74 25.25 3.20
C VAL A 145 -8.68 24.18 3.50
N SER A 146 -9.07 23.03 4.08
CA SER A 146 -8.12 21.95 4.37
C SER A 146 -7.44 21.43 3.10
N THR A 147 -8.21 21.21 2.02
CA THR A 147 -7.68 20.78 0.73
C THR A 147 -6.70 21.81 0.13
N ALA A 148 -7.03 23.11 0.22
CA ALA A 148 -6.16 24.18 -0.29
C ALA A 148 -4.86 24.28 0.51
N ARG A 149 -4.91 24.14 1.85
CA ARG A 149 -3.71 24.10 2.71
C ARG A 149 -2.79 22.95 2.32
N LEU A 150 -3.33 21.76 2.05
CA LEU A 150 -2.53 20.62 1.61
C LEU A 150 -1.94 20.82 0.21
N PHE A 151 -2.70 21.43 -0.72
CA PHE A 151 -2.14 21.82 -2.02
C PHE A 151 -1.00 22.83 -1.87
N ALA A 152 -1.19 23.85 -1.05
CA ALA A 152 -0.16 24.83 -0.76
C ALA A 152 1.10 24.17 -0.19
N GLY A 153 0.94 23.20 0.72
CA GLY A 153 2.03 22.39 1.26
C GLY A 153 2.81 21.63 0.19
N ILE A 154 2.14 20.88 -0.70
CA ILE A 154 2.85 20.07 -1.71
C ILE A 154 3.54 20.91 -2.79
N TYR A 155 3.04 22.11 -3.06
CA TYR A 155 3.57 23.01 -4.09
C TYR A 155 4.48 24.12 -3.54
N ASN A 156 4.68 24.15 -2.23
CA ASN A 156 5.43 25.19 -1.49
C ASN A 156 4.90 26.61 -1.75
N VAL A 157 3.58 26.76 -1.75
CA VAL A 157 2.88 28.05 -1.90
C VAL A 157 2.66 28.66 -0.52
N PRO A 158 3.17 29.87 -0.23
CA PRO A 158 2.95 30.51 1.05
C PRO A 158 1.51 31.03 1.18
N TYR A 159 1.00 31.02 2.41
CA TYR A 159 -0.27 31.65 2.79
C TYR A 159 -0.18 32.15 4.24
N SER A 160 -1.07 33.07 4.61
CA SER A 160 -1.18 33.61 5.97
C SER A 160 -2.52 33.24 6.60
N GLU A 161 -2.64 33.35 7.92
CA GLU A 161 -3.90 33.10 8.63
C GLU A 161 -5.05 34.00 8.13
N LYS A 162 -4.75 35.24 7.71
CA LYS A 162 -5.74 36.15 7.13
C LYS A 162 -6.37 35.59 5.86
N ASN A 163 -5.61 34.80 5.09
CA ASN A 163 -6.10 34.17 3.86
C ASN A 163 -7.05 33.00 4.13
N LEU A 164 -7.14 32.52 5.38
CA LEU A 164 -8.04 31.46 5.81
C LEU A 164 -9.41 31.98 6.30
N SER A 165 -9.55 33.30 6.45
CA SER A 165 -10.82 33.92 6.87
C SER A 165 -11.95 33.63 5.86
N TYR A 166 -13.18 33.57 6.37
CA TYR A 166 -14.36 33.33 5.55
C TYR A 166 -14.47 34.35 4.41
N GLU A 167 -14.24 35.63 4.69
CA GLU A 167 -14.35 36.72 3.73
C GLU A 167 -13.28 36.63 2.63
N ALA A 168 -12.05 36.25 2.98
CA ALA A 168 -10.97 36.07 2.00
C ALA A 168 -11.27 34.89 1.07
N VAL A 169 -11.69 33.75 1.63
CA VAL A 169 -12.06 32.57 0.86
C VAL A 169 -13.27 32.85 -0.04
N ALA A 170 -14.30 33.53 0.49
CA ALA A 170 -15.52 33.86 -0.26
C ALA A 170 -15.21 34.67 -1.53
N ARG A 171 -14.33 35.68 -1.41
CA ARG A 171 -13.93 36.54 -2.53
C ARG A 171 -13.26 35.74 -3.64
N VAL A 172 -12.35 34.84 -3.30
CA VAL A 172 -11.66 34.02 -4.30
C VAL A 172 -12.65 33.08 -4.97
N LEU A 173 -13.49 32.40 -4.18
CA LEU A 173 -14.40 31.39 -4.71
C LEU A 173 -15.53 31.97 -5.56
N SER A 174 -15.89 33.24 -5.42
CA SER A 174 -16.87 33.89 -6.30
C SER A 174 -16.37 34.08 -7.74
N GLU A 175 -15.05 34.06 -7.95
CA GLU A 175 -14.41 34.22 -9.26
C GLU A 175 -14.03 32.87 -9.91
N VAL A 176 -14.17 31.76 -9.18
CA VAL A 176 -13.80 30.43 -9.67
C VAL A 176 -14.86 29.95 -10.66
N ASP A 177 -14.46 29.83 -11.93
CA ASP A 177 -15.28 29.16 -12.94
C ASP A 177 -15.30 27.65 -12.70
N VAL A 178 -16.51 27.09 -12.69
CA VAL A 178 -16.77 25.70 -12.38
C VAL A 178 -17.32 25.04 -13.65
N PRO A 179 -16.56 24.12 -14.27
CA PRO A 179 -17.01 23.46 -15.48
C PRO A 179 -18.29 22.66 -15.26
N GLU A 180 -19.27 22.90 -16.13
CA GLU A 180 -20.52 22.13 -16.14
C GLU A 180 -20.27 20.63 -16.33
N TYR A 181 -21.14 19.82 -15.73
CA TYR A 181 -21.09 18.38 -15.90
C TYR A 181 -21.55 17.97 -17.30
N LYS A 182 -20.74 17.16 -17.99
CA LYS A 182 -21.11 16.48 -19.23
C LYS A 182 -20.99 14.96 -19.01
N PRO A 183 -22.02 14.17 -19.31
CA PRO A 183 -21.95 12.72 -19.22
C PRO A 183 -20.85 12.13 -20.10
N ALA A 184 -20.19 11.10 -19.59
CA ALA A 184 -19.22 10.32 -20.34
C ALA A 184 -19.56 8.84 -20.25
N GLU A 185 -19.37 8.10 -21.33
CA GLU A 185 -19.46 6.64 -21.32
C GLU A 185 -18.18 6.06 -20.72
N LYS A 186 -18.22 5.76 -19.41
CA LYS A 186 -17.10 5.18 -18.67
C LYS A 186 -17.53 3.91 -17.98
N HIS A 187 -16.71 2.86 -18.10
CA HIS A 187 -16.91 1.62 -17.34
C HIS A 187 -16.80 1.90 -15.83
N ILE A 188 -17.84 1.55 -15.10
CA ILE A 188 -17.87 1.61 -13.63
C ILE A 188 -17.74 0.18 -13.12
N GLU A 189 -16.64 -0.06 -12.40
CA GLU A 189 -16.39 -1.37 -11.81
C GLU A 189 -17.42 -1.67 -10.71
N THR A 190 -18.04 -2.84 -10.80
CA THR A 190 -19.05 -3.34 -9.85
C THR A 190 -18.66 -4.69 -9.25
N ASP A 191 -17.65 -5.36 -9.80
CA ASP A 191 -17.10 -6.60 -9.29
C ASP A 191 -16.19 -6.33 -8.08
N GLU A 192 -16.46 -7.03 -6.98
CA GLU A 192 -15.72 -6.92 -5.72
C GLU A 192 -14.35 -7.62 -5.78
N THR A 193 -14.15 -8.55 -6.71
CA THR A 193 -12.89 -9.30 -6.88
C THR A 193 -11.82 -8.50 -7.63
N VAL A 194 -12.22 -7.43 -8.33
CA VAL A 194 -11.31 -6.58 -9.10
C VAL A 194 -10.48 -5.70 -8.16
N LYS A 195 -9.16 -5.86 -8.23
CA LYS A 195 -8.21 -5.05 -7.47
C LYS A 195 -8.05 -3.64 -8.06
N LYS A 196 -7.62 -2.70 -7.21
CA LYS A 196 -7.29 -1.32 -7.61
C LYS A 196 -6.21 -1.34 -8.70
N PRO A 197 -6.42 -0.71 -9.87
CA PRO A 197 -5.41 -0.66 -10.92
C PRO A 197 -4.19 0.17 -10.47
N ASP A 198 -3.00 -0.21 -10.94
CA ASP A 198 -1.76 0.51 -10.67
C ASP A 198 -1.83 1.95 -11.22
N HIS A 199 -1.47 2.93 -10.38
CA HIS A 199 -1.55 4.36 -10.72
C HIS A 199 -0.67 4.77 -11.91
N MET A 200 0.27 3.91 -12.33
CA MET A 200 1.23 4.19 -13.42
C MET A 200 0.70 3.84 -14.82
N LYS A 201 -0.34 3.00 -14.95
CA LYS A 201 -0.83 2.52 -16.26
C LYS A 201 -2.22 3.06 -16.57
N LEU A 202 -2.32 4.35 -16.86
CA LEU A 202 -3.51 4.93 -17.46
C LEU A 202 -3.40 4.83 -18.98
N THR A 203 -4.42 4.28 -19.63
CA THR A 203 -4.58 4.38 -21.09
C THR A 203 -4.83 5.84 -21.45
N VAL A 204 -3.87 6.47 -22.12
CA VAL A 204 -3.95 7.87 -22.57
C VAL A 204 -4.51 7.87 -23.98
N SER A 205 -5.48 8.75 -24.25
CA SER A 205 -5.98 8.92 -25.63
C SER A 205 -5.01 9.76 -26.46
N SER A 206 -4.99 9.58 -27.78
CA SER A 206 -4.11 10.34 -28.69
C SER A 206 -4.30 11.87 -28.59
N GLU A 207 -5.47 12.34 -28.16
CA GLU A 207 -5.75 13.76 -27.93
C GLU A 207 -5.13 14.25 -26.62
N GLU A 208 -5.20 13.47 -25.54
CA GLU A 208 -4.51 13.75 -24.28
C GLU A 208 -2.98 13.75 -24.44
N GLU A 209 -2.45 12.93 -25.35
CA GLU A 209 -1.02 12.92 -25.67
C GLU A 209 -0.58 14.24 -26.33
N ARG A 210 -1.36 14.73 -27.30
CA ARG A 210 -1.10 16.02 -27.97
C ARG A 210 -1.20 17.19 -26.99
N GLU A 211 -2.22 17.20 -26.13
CA GLU A 211 -2.40 18.22 -25.10
C GLU A 211 -1.22 18.22 -24.12
N ALA A 212 -0.74 17.05 -23.70
CA ALA A 212 0.43 16.94 -22.83
C ALA A 212 1.68 17.51 -23.52
N ILE A 213 1.97 17.13 -24.78
CA ILE A 213 3.12 17.66 -25.51
C ILE A 213 3.07 19.20 -25.58
N SER A 214 1.91 19.77 -25.94
CA SER A 214 1.71 21.22 -26.00
C SER A 214 1.97 21.90 -24.65
N ASN A 215 1.42 21.33 -23.56
CA ASN A 215 1.59 21.86 -22.21
C ASN A 215 3.05 21.81 -21.74
N LEU A 216 3.79 20.74 -22.07
CA LEU A 216 5.21 20.64 -21.72
C LEU A 216 6.06 21.65 -22.51
N GLU A 217 5.76 21.85 -23.78
CA GLU A 217 6.42 22.85 -24.63
C GLU A 217 6.19 24.28 -24.13
N GLU A 218 4.97 24.63 -23.74
CA GLU A 218 4.65 25.92 -23.11
C GLU A 218 5.39 26.11 -21.78
N ALA A 219 5.43 25.07 -20.94
CA ALA A 219 6.14 25.13 -19.66
C ALA A 219 7.65 25.37 -19.85
N ILE A 220 8.28 24.66 -20.79
CA ILE A 220 9.70 24.84 -21.13
C ILE A 220 9.95 26.28 -21.63
N THR A 221 9.07 26.78 -22.51
CA THR A 221 9.17 28.15 -23.05
C THR A 221 9.02 29.20 -21.95
N SER A 222 8.25 28.90 -20.91
CA SER A 222 8.04 29.75 -19.74
C SER A 222 9.18 29.67 -18.70
N GLY A 223 10.27 28.96 -18.99
CA GLY A 223 11.45 28.88 -18.11
C GLY A 223 11.35 27.82 -17.02
N PHE A 224 10.52 26.79 -17.19
CA PHE A 224 10.47 25.63 -16.29
C PHE A 224 11.84 24.94 -16.17
N THR A 225 12.27 24.68 -14.93
CA THR A 225 13.35 23.72 -14.64
C THR A 225 12.88 22.73 -13.56
N PRO A 226 13.17 21.43 -13.69
CA PRO A 226 12.68 20.43 -12.74
C PRO A 226 13.10 20.69 -11.29
N GLU A 227 14.30 21.25 -11.09
CA GLU A 227 14.84 21.60 -9.78
C GLU A 227 14.06 22.75 -9.13
N ALA A 228 13.67 23.76 -9.91
CA ALA A 228 12.96 24.93 -9.40
C ALA A 228 11.51 24.61 -8.98
N VAL A 229 10.93 23.54 -9.53
CA VAL A 229 9.53 23.17 -9.26
C VAL A 229 9.38 21.79 -8.63
N ARG A 230 10.32 21.43 -7.75
CA ARG A 230 10.17 20.26 -6.87
C ARG A 230 8.87 20.35 -6.07
N MET A 231 8.26 19.19 -5.80
CA MET A 231 7.09 19.08 -4.94
C MET A 231 7.48 18.51 -3.57
N MET A 232 6.66 18.75 -2.55
CA MET A 232 6.83 18.21 -1.20
C MET A 232 5.76 17.15 -0.90
N PRO A 233 6.06 15.85 -1.07
CA PRO A 233 5.12 14.81 -0.67
C PRO A 233 4.81 14.90 0.82
N LEU A 234 3.53 14.88 1.18
CA LEU A 234 3.08 14.83 2.57
C LEU A 234 2.94 13.38 3.00
N LEU A 235 3.46 13.06 4.18
CA LEU A 235 3.20 11.80 4.87
C LEU A 235 2.04 12.03 5.83
N PHE A 236 1.06 11.14 5.80
CA PHE A 236 -0.10 11.28 6.67
C PHE A 236 0.32 11.10 8.13
N GLU A 237 0.14 12.16 8.89
CA GLU A 237 0.32 12.22 10.34
C GLU A 237 -1.03 12.55 10.99
N LYS A 238 -1.49 11.66 11.87
CA LYS A 238 -2.79 11.72 12.55
C LYS A 238 -2.70 12.43 13.91
N ASP A 239 -1.50 12.50 14.49
CA ASP A 239 -1.27 12.97 15.86
C ASP A 239 -0.80 14.43 15.93
N ASP A 240 -0.66 15.09 14.79
CA ASP A 240 -0.43 16.53 14.68
C ASP A 240 -1.68 17.20 14.09
N ASP A 241 -2.44 17.91 14.94
CA ASP A 241 -3.65 18.63 14.53
C ASP A 241 -3.35 19.91 13.73
N ALA A 242 -2.12 20.43 13.75
CA ALA A 242 -1.78 21.68 13.07
C ALA A 242 -1.56 21.49 11.56
N ASN A 243 -1.17 20.29 11.12
CA ASN A 243 -0.87 20.01 9.70
C ASN A 243 -2.09 19.95 8.78
N GLY A 244 -3.31 19.86 9.32
CA GLY A 244 -4.55 19.81 8.55
C GLY A 244 -4.83 18.50 7.80
N HIS A 245 -4.06 17.42 8.06
CA HIS A 245 -4.28 16.11 7.46
C HIS A 245 -5.63 15.52 7.89
N MET A 246 -5.89 15.53 9.20
CA MET A 246 -7.15 15.03 9.76
C MET A 246 -8.34 15.90 9.32
N ASP A 247 -8.17 17.22 9.21
CA ASP A 247 -9.22 18.14 8.74
C ASP A 247 -9.69 17.78 7.33
N PHE A 248 -8.75 17.44 6.44
CA PHE A 248 -9.07 16.96 5.09
C PHE A 248 -9.80 15.61 5.13
N VAL A 249 -9.29 14.64 5.89
CA VAL A 249 -9.87 13.29 5.92
C VAL A 249 -11.28 13.32 6.50
N GLU A 250 -11.47 14.03 7.61
CA GLU A 250 -12.77 14.24 8.26
C GLU A 250 -13.76 14.90 7.31
N SER A 251 -13.41 16.05 6.76
CA SER A 251 -14.33 16.79 5.88
C SER A 251 -14.64 16.01 4.59
N ALA A 252 -13.65 15.40 3.95
CA ALA A 252 -13.85 14.60 2.74
C ALA A 252 -14.70 13.34 3.00
N SER A 253 -14.48 12.68 4.13
CA SER A 253 -15.25 11.51 4.53
C SER A 253 -16.70 11.86 4.84
N ALA A 254 -16.93 12.90 5.65
CA ALA A 254 -18.27 13.33 6.03
C ALA A 254 -19.07 13.85 4.82
N LEU A 255 -18.44 14.56 3.88
CA LEU A 255 -19.09 14.95 2.61
C LEU A 255 -19.50 13.73 1.79
N ARG A 256 -18.63 12.72 1.68
CA ARG A 256 -18.97 11.48 0.98
C ARG A 256 -20.06 10.70 1.71
N ALA A 257 -20.05 10.69 3.03
CA ALA A 257 -21.10 10.07 3.83
C ALA A 257 -22.44 10.74 3.57
N ARG A 258 -22.51 12.08 3.61
CA ARG A 258 -23.70 12.86 3.27
C ARG A 258 -24.19 12.58 1.85
N MET A 259 -23.27 12.51 0.87
CA MET A 259 -23.59 12.16 -0.52
C MET A 259 -24.28 10.79 -0.64
N TYR A 260 -24.02 9.83 0.24
CA TYR A 260 -24.64 8.49 0.23
C TYR A 260 -25.68 8.28 1.34
N SER A 261 -26.09 9.33 2.06
CA SER A 261 -26.97 9.22 3.23
C SER A 261 -26.45 8.21 4.27
N ILE A 262 -25.14 8.28 4.56
CA ILE A 262 -24.45 7.55 5.62
C ILE A 262 -24.23 8.54 6.78
N GLU A 263 -24.41 8.08 8.01
CA GLU A 263 -24.14 8.88 9.21
C GLU A 263 -22.63 9.22 9.28
N ALA A 264 -22.32 10.51 9.44
CA ALA A 264 -20.95 10.96 9.52
C ALA A 264 -20.36 10.63 10.90
N ALA A 265 -19.10 10.19 10.93
CA ALA A 265 -18.33 10.01 12.15
C ALA A 265 -17.84 11.37 12.67
N ASP A 266 -17.68 11.46 13.99
CA ASP A 266 -16.94 12.56 14.60
C ASP A 266 -15.43 12.48 14.30
N ARG A 267 -14.70 13.53 14.69
CA ARG A 267 -13.24 13.60 14.50
C ARG A 267 -12.48 12.46 15.16
N LEU A 268 -12.86 12.03 16.37
CA LEU A 268 -12.14 11.01 17.12
C LEU A 268 -12.33 9.63 16.51
N GLN A 269 -13.55 9.28 16.14
CA GLN A 269 -13.87 8.06 15.40
C GLN A 269 -13.20 8.07 14.04
N THR A 270 -13.21 9.19 13.32
CA THR A 270 -12.50 9.34 12.05
C THR A 270 -10.99 9.14 12.23
N LYS A 271 -10.38 9.77 13.24
CA LYS A 271 -8.96 9.62 13.59
C LYS A 271 -8.61 8.17 13.94
N ARG A 272 -9.46 7.49 14.71
CA ARG A 272 -9.27 6.08 15.07
C ARG A 272 -9.23 5.19 13.83
N ILE A 273 -10.20 5.36 12.93
CA ILE A 273 -10.34 4.53 11.72
C ILE A 273 -9.24 4.88 10.70
N ALA A 274 -9.10 6.15 10.33
CA ALA A 274 -8.12 6.62 9.35
C ALA A 274 -6.67 6.36 9.80
N GLY A 275 -6.43 6.47 11.10
CA GLY A 275 -5.14 6.27 11.71
C GLY A 275 -4.80 4.82 12.04
N LYS A 276 -5.72 3.88 11.79
CA LYS A 276 -5.63 2.48 12.24
C LYS A 276 -5.18 2.37 13.71
N ILE A 277 -5.77 3.19 14.59
CA ILE A 277 -5.36 3.26 15.99
C ILE A 277 -5.80 1.98 16.70
N ILE A 278 -4.82 1.23 17.21
CA ILE A 278 -5.04 0.07 18.07
C ILE A 278 -5.30 0.60 19.49
N PRO A 279 -6.51 0.40 20.06
CA PRO A 279 -6.79 0.83 21.42
C PRO A 279 -5.89 0.09 22.41
N ALA A 280 -5.25 0.83 23.31
CA ALA A 280 -4.38 0.28 24.34
C ALA A 280 -4.62 1.00 25.66
N ILE A 281 -4.51 0.24 26.76
CA ILE A 281 -4.61 0.76 28.13
C ILE A 281 -3.61 0.03 29.02
N ALA A 282 -3.03 0.75 29.98
CA ALA A 282 -1.96 0.25 30.84
C ALA A 282 -2.34 -1.01 31.65
N THR A 283 -3.62 -1.18 32.00
CA THR A 283 -4.10 -2.35 32.77
C THR A 283 -3.90 -3.66 32.00
N ALA A 284 -4.25 -3.71 30.72
CA ALA A 284 -4.03 -4.87 29.87
C ALA A 284 -2.52 -5.12 29.66
N THR A 285 -1.74 -4.07 29.42
CA THR A 285 -0.28 -4.18 29.27
C THR A 285 0.39 -4.73 30.52
N ALA A 286 0.01 -4.25 31.71
CA ALA A 286 0.53 -4.74 32.98
C ALA A 286 0.17 -6.22 33.23
N ALA A 287 -1.06 -6.61 32.91
CA ALA A 287 -1.51 -8.00 33.02
C ALA A 287 -0.72 -8.92 32.09
N VAL A 288 -0.54 -8.55 30.81
CA VAL A 288 0.31 -9.31 29.86
C VAL A 288 1.73 -9.44 30.39
N ALA A 289 2.35 -8.34 30.83
CA ALA A 289 3.73 -8.34 31.32
C ALA A 289 3.91 -9.26 32.53
N GLY A 290 2.97 -9.24 33.48
CA GLY A 290 2.98 -10.13 34.64
C GLY A 290 2.88 -11.61 34.25
N LEU A 291 1.97 -11.95 33.32
CA LEU A 291 1.81 -13.31 32.81
C LEU A 291 3.06 -13.80 32.07
N VAL A 292 3.67 -12.96 31.25
CA VAL A 292 4.93 -13.28 30.56
C VAL A 292 6.06 -13.52 31.57
N ALA A 293 6.15 -12.72 32.63
CA ALA A 293 7.15 -12.92 33.67
C ALA A 293 6.99 -14.28 34.40
N LEU A 294 5.76 -14.76 34.58
CA LEU A 294 5.51 -16.09 35.15
C LEU A 294 6.02 -17.21 34.22
N GLU A 295 5.80 -17.11 32.92
CA GLU A 295 6.35 -18.09 31.97
C GLU A 295 7.89 -18.00 31.88
N LEU A 296 8.46 -16.80 32.00
CA LEU A 296 9.92 -16.60 32.03
C LEU A 296 10.58 -17.37 33.19
N ILE A 297 9.97 -17.36 34.38
CA ILE A 297 10.47 -18.13 35.53
C ILE A 297 10.57 -19.63 35.18
N LYS A 298 9.57 -20.16 34.47
CA LYS A 298 9.55 -21.57 34.03
C LYS A 298 10.65 -21.88 33.03
N VAL A 299 10.90 -20.96 32.08
CA VAL A 299 12.03 -21.08 31.14
C VAL A 299 13.35 -21.12 31.90
N THR A 300 13.62 -20.14 32.76
CA THR A 300 14.89 -20.05 33.50
C THR A 300 15.09 -21.17 34.51
N GLY A 301 14.00 -21.70 35.06
CA GLY A 301 14.04 -22.81 36.01
C GLY A 301 14.12 -24.19 35.36
N GLY A 302 14.14 -24.28 34.02
CA GLY A 302 14.22 -25.56 33.30
C GLY A 302 12.98 -26.45 33.48
N TYR A 303 11.80 -25.85 33.63
CA TYR A 303 10.55 -26.59 33.80
C TYR A 303 10.18 -27.35 32.52
N GLY A 304 9.51 -28.50 32.68
CA GLY A 304 9.06 -29.33 31.55
C GLY A 304 7.95 -28.67 30.72
N PHE A 305 7.85 -29.09 29.45
CA PHE A 305 6.90 -28.56 28.46
C PHE A 305 5.45 -28.45 28.98
N GLU A 306 4.96 -29.47 29.69
CA GLU A 306 3.59 -29.51 30.23
C GLU A 306 3.26 -28.39 31.23
N SER A 307 4.30 -27.74 31.78
CA SER A 307 4.15 -26.63 32.74
C SER A 307 3.85 -25.29 32.07
N PHE A 308 4.14 -25.16 30.77
CA PHE A 308 3.90 -23.92 30.03
C PHE A 308 2.43 -23.78 29.67
N LYS A 309 1.93 -22.55 29.74
CA LYS A 309 0.54 -22.26 29.39
C LYS A 309 0.49 -21.02 28.50
N ASN A 310 -0.35 -21.08 27.47
CA ASN A 310 -0.79 -19.87 26.78
C ASN A 310 -1.91 -19.24 27.60
N CYS A 311 -1.94 -17.91 27.69
CA CYS A 311 -2.97 -17.18 28.40
C CYS A 311 -3.73 -16.25 27.45
N PHE A 312 -5.06 -16.39 27.44
CA PHE A 312 -5.97 -15.50 26.74
C PHE A 312 -6.87 -14.84 27.78
N PHE A 313 -6.98 -13.51 27.75
CA PHE A 313 -7.85 -12.83 28.70
C PHE A 313 -8.57 -11.63 28.07
N ASN A 314 -9.73 -11.31 28.64
CA ASN A 314 -10.48 -10.10 28.35
C ASN A 314 -10.94 -9.48 29.67
N LEU A 315 -10.28 -8.39 30.07
CA LEU A 315 -10.56 -7.67 31.32
C LEU A 315 -11.93 -6.98 31.32
N ALA A 316 -12.58 -6.80 30.17
CA ALA A 316 -13.91 -6.21 30.10
C ALA A 316 -15.01 -7.20 30.55
N ILE A 317 -14.80 -8.51 30.37
CA ILE A 317 -15.73 -9.59 30.79
C ILE A 317 -15.10 -10.44 31.92
N PRO A 318 -14.17 -9.85 32.69
CA PRO A 318 -13.13 -10.52 33.49
C PRO A 318 -12.87 -12.02 33.21
N VAL A 319 -12.65 -12.39 31.94
CA VAL A 319 -12.34 -13.79 31.57
C VAL A 319 -10.84 -13.98 31.44
N VAL A 320 -10.32 -15.07 32.01
CA VAL A 320 -8.96 -15.56 31.81
C VAL A 320 -9.04 -17.05 31.47
N VAL A 321 -8.40 -17.45 30.38
CA VAL A 321 -8.34 -18.83 29.89
C VAL A 321 -6.88 -19.21 29.71
N LEU A 322 -6.46 -20.27 30.40
CA LEU A 322 -5.16 -20.87 30.21
C LEU A 322 -5.31 -22.13 29.35
N THR A 323 -4.47 -22.26 28.33
CA THR A 323 -4.44 -23.46 27.48
C THR A 323 -3.05 -24.07 27.48
N GLU A 324 -2.99 -25.37 27.26
CA GLU A 324 -1.72 -26.05 27.02
C GLU A 324 -1.08 -25.61 25.71
N THR A 325 0.24 -25.68 25.68
CA THR A 325 1.03 -25.42 24.48
C THR A 325 0.87 -26.59 23.51
N ALA A 326 0.81 -26.29 22.21
CA ALA A 326 0.75 -27.33 21.20
C ALA A 326 2.13 -28.00 21.05
N GLN A 327 2.15 -29.32 21.00
CA GLN A 327 3.36 -30.06 20.65
C GLN A 327 3.81 -29.70 19.23
N VAL A 328 5.13 -29.68 19.03
CA VAL A 328 5.67 -29.37 17.70
C VAL A 328 5.26 -30.46 16.70
N LYS A 329 4.70 -30.03 15.56
CA LYS A 329 4.43 -30.95 14.47
C LYS A 329 5.74 -31.47 13.89
N ARG A 330 5.90 -32.79 13.86
CA ARG A 330 6.99 -33.47 13.15
C ARG A 330 6.48 -34.01 11.83
N THR A 331 7.24 -33.81 10.77
CA THR A 331 7.01 -34.39 9.45
C THR A 331 7.92 -35.59 9.28
N GLN A 332 7.34 -36.75 8.98
CA GLN A 332 8.09 -37.97 8.72
C GLN A 332 8.64 -37.96 7.29
N ILE A 333 9.94 -38.22 7.13
CA ILE A 333 10.60 -38.36 5.84
C ILE A 333 10.77 -39.85 5.50
N ARG A 334 11.25 -40.62 6.48
CA ARG A 334 11.48 -42.08 6.44
C ARG A 334 11.24 -42.65 7.84
N ASP A 335 11.11 -43.97 8.01
CA ASP A 335 10.81 -44.61 9.31
C ASP A 335 11.71 -44.15 10.47
N ASP A 336 12.98 -43.85 10.19
CA ASP A 336 14.01 -43.41 11.12
C ASP A 336 14.27 -41.88 11.11
N ILE A 337 13.69 -41.13 10.16
CA ILE A 337 13.99 -39.71 9.97
C ILE A 337 12.70 -38.89 9.98
N SER A 338 12.62 -37.97 10.94
CA SER A 338 11.60 -36.94 11.02
C SER A 338 12.23 -35.58 11.29
N PHE A 339 11.56 -34.51 10.88
CA PHE A 339 11.99 -33.15 11.17
C PHE A 339 10.82 -32.30 11.67
N SER A 340 11.15 -31.24 12.38
CA SER A 340 10.23 -30.22 12.87
C SER A 340 10.76 -28.84 12.52
N ILE A 341 10.00 -27.79 12.86
CA ILE A 341 10.43 -26.40 12.67
C ILE A 341 11.69 -26.03 13.49
N TRP A 342 12.03 -26.82 14.50
CA TRP A 342 13.21 -26.60 15.36
C TRP A 342 14.44 -27.40 14.91
N ASP A 343 14.24 -28.41 14.06
CA ASP A 343 15.33 -29.26 13.62
C ASP A 343 16.14 -28.55 12.53
N ARG A 344 17.47 -28.61 12.64
CA ARG A 344 18.39 -28.06 11.65
C ARG A 344 19.43 -29.09 11.28
N TRP A 345 19.57 -29.35 9.99
CA TRP A 345 20.68 -30.14 9.46
C TRP A 345 21.83 -29.20 9.09
N SER A 346 23.02 -29.54 9.56
CA SER A 346 24.19 -28.68 9.47
C SER A 346 25.35 -29.48 8.89
N ILE A 347 25.84 -29.03 7.75
CA ILE A 347 27.04 -29.52 7.09
C ILE A 347 28.13 -28.46 7.26
N VAL A 348 29.31 -28.91 7.66
CA VAL A 348 30.48 -28.04 7.79
C VAL A 348 31.35 -28.27 6.56
N GLY A 349 31.43 -27.26 5.69
CA GLY A 349 32.31 -27.25 4.52
C GLY A 349 33.63 -26.53 4.79
N HIS A 350 34.49 -26.49 3.77
CA HIS A 350 35.75 -25.74 3.68
C HIS A 350 35.74 -24.82 2.44
N GLU A 351 36.81 -24.06 2.20
CA GLU A 351 36.83 -23.01 1.16
C GLU A 351 36.55 -23.53 -0.27
N ASP A 352 36.96 -24.76 -0.57
CA ASP A 352 36.74 -25.40 -1.88
C ASP A 352 35.52 -26.33 -1.91
N PHE A 353 34.64 -26.27 -0.91
CA PHE A 353 33.52 -27.21 -0.76
C PHE A 353 32.51 -27.05 -1.90
N THR A 354 32.43 -28.08 -2.74
CA THR A 354 31.58 -28.08 -3.93
C THR A 354 30.15 -28.47 -3.60
N LEU A 355 29.23 -28.18 -4.54
CA LEU A 355 27.86 -28.67 -4.44
C LEU A 355 27.78 -30.21 -4.41
N SER A 356 28.70 -30.89 -5.08
CA SER A 356 28.83 -32.34 -4.99
C SER A 356 29.25 -32.78 -3.58
N ASP A 357 30.21 -32.08 -2.96
CA ASP A 357 30.67 -32.40 -1.60
C ASP A 357 29.55 -32.18 -0.59
N PHE A 358 28.72 -31.15 -0.77
CA PHE A 358 27.54 -30.92 0.05
C PHE A 358 26.54 -32.07 -0.04
N ILE A 359 26.18 -32.51 -1.26
CA ILE A 359 25.24 -33.61 -1.48
C ILE A 359 25.77 -34.90 -0.85
N ASN A 360 27.06 -35.19 -1.04
CA ASN A 360 27.71 -36.36 -0.46
C ASN A 360 27.76 -36.27 1.08
N ALA A 361 28.12 -35.11 1.65
CA ALA A 361 28.16 -34.92 3.08
C ALA A 361 26.78 -35.04 3.75
N VAL A 362 25.71 -34.60 3.08
CA VAL A 362 24.33 -34.84 3.54
C VAL A 362 24.01 -36.34 3.52
N LYS A 363 24.37 -37.04 2.44
CA LYS A 363 24.16 -38.48 2.31
C LYS A 363 24.91 -39.29 3.36
N GLU A 364 26.17 -38.95 3.62
CA GLU A 364 27.00 -39.63 4.62
C GLU A 364 26.54 -39.32 6.05
N LYS A 365 26.26 -38.06 6.37
CA LYS A 365 25.93 -37.63 7.73
C LYS A 365 24.51 -37.97 8.14
N TYR A 366 23.56 -37.84 7.21
CA TYR A 366 22.12 -37.94 7.50
C TYR A 366 21.46 -39.13 6.80
N GLY A 367 22.14 -39.84 5.89
CA GLY A 367 21.56 -40.99 5.20
C GLY A 367 20.44 -40.63 4.23
N ILE A 368 20.42 -39.38 3.76
CA ILE A 368 19.42 -38.83 2.85
C ILE A 368 20.11 -38.41 1.57
N GLU A 369 19.52 -38.76 0.42
CA GLU A 369 20.01 -38.32 -0.88
C GLU A 369 19.21 -37.09 -1.35
N PRO A 370 19.82 -35.89 -1.39
CA PRO A 370 19.17 -34.70 -1.90
C PRO A 370 18.76 -34.87 -3.36
N THR A 371 17.46 -34.75 -3.64
CA THR A 371 16.95 -34.76 -5.02
C THR A 371 16.91 -33.37 -5.65
N MET A 372 16.97 -32.32 -4.82
CA MET A 372 17.01 -30.93 -5.22
C MET A 372 17.71 -30.10 -4.15
N VAL A 373 18.45 -29.07 -4.56
CA VAL A 373 19.07 -28.07 -3.68
C VAL A 373 18.65 -26.67 -4.13
N VAL A 374 18.04 -25.91 -3.21
CA VAL A 374 17.52 -24.56 -3.47
C VAL A 374 18.08 -23.57 -2.46
N HIS A 375 18.36 -22.35 -2.91
CA HIS A 375 18.72 -21.21 -2.05
C HIS A 375 17.80 -20.02 -2.33
N GLY A 376 16.90 -19.73 -1.39
CA GLY A 376 15.81 -18.77 -1.61
C GLY A 376 14.92 -19.22 -2.75
N VAL A 377 14.84 -18.41 -3.81
CA VAL A 377 14.11 -18.75 -5.06
C VAL A 377 14.98 -19.43 -6.11
N LYS A 378 16.30 -19.54 -5.89
CA LYS A 378 17.26 -20.04 -6.89
C LYS A 378 17.42 -21.56 -6.76
N MET A 379 17.10 -22.28 -7.84
CA MET A 379 17.36 -23.72 -7.95
C MET A 379 18.83 -23.97 -8.30
N LEU A 380 19.61 -24.47 -7.34
CA LEU A 380 21.04 -24.71 -7.50
C LEU A 380 21.30 -26.05 -8.20
N TYR A 381 20.58 -27.09 -7.80
CA TYR A 381 20.69 -28.42 -8.36
C TYR A 381 19.32 -29.11 -8.44
N VAL A 382 19.03 -29.66 -9.63
CA VAL A 382 17.89 -30.53 -9.92
C VAL A 382 18.37 -31.51 -10.99
N PRO A 383 18.40 -32.84 -10.75
CA PRO A 383 18.99 -33.81 -11.68
C PRO A 383 18.41 -33.78 -13.10
N ILE A 384 17.14 -33.42 -13.22
CA ILE A 384 16.38 -33.43 -14.49
C ILE A 384 16.59 -32.13 -15.29
N MET A 385 17.07 -31.04 -14.65
CA MET A 385 17.22 -29.76 -15.34
C MET A 385 18.51 -29.69 -16.17
N PRO A 386 18.44 -29.31 -17.46
CA PRO A 386 19.60 -29.16 -18.32
C PRO A 386 20.65 -28.22 -17.71
N GLY A 387 21.91 -28.64 -17.72
CA GLY A 387 23.03 -27.83 -17.23
C GLY A 387 23.22 -27.82 -15.71
N HIS A 388 22.26 -28.30 -14.90
CA HIS A 388 22.42 -28.37 -13.44
C HIS A 388 23.49 -29.38 -13.02
N SER A 389 23.68 -30.48 -13.77
CA SER A 389 24.75 -31.45 -13.51
C SER A 389 26.15 -30.83 -13.65
N LYS A 390 26.32 -29.77 -14.46
CA LYS A 390 27.60 -29.05 -14.56
C LYS A 390 27.90 -28.21 -13.32
N ARG A 391 26.86 -27.83 -12.57
CA ARG A 391 26.96 -27.01 -11.35
C ARG A 391 27.44 -27.81 -10.13
N LEU A 392 27.42 -29.14 -10.19
CA LEU A 392 27.93 -30.00 -9.12
C LEU A 392 29.40 -29.73 -8.77
N LYS A 393 30.19 -29.28 -9.76
CA LYS A 393 31.62 -28.96 -9.58
C LYS A 393 31.87 -27.51 -9.11
N LEU A 394 30.81 -26.70 -8.98
CA LEU A 394 30.96 -25.33 -8.53
C LEU A 394 31.09 -25.30 -7.02
N THR A 395 32.04 -24.51 -6.55
CA THR A 395 32.23 -24.19 -5.13
C THR A 395 31.03 -23.43 -4.60
N LEU A 396 30.53 -23.84 -3.44
CA LEU A 396 29.46 -23.12 -2.75
C LEU A 396 30.04 -21.84 -2.12
N PRO A 397 29.51 -20.63 -2.43
CA PRO A 397 29.99 -19.41 -1.79
C PRO A 397 29.93 -19.47 -0.25
N LEU A 398 30.95 -18.94 0.43
CA LEU A 398 31.07 -18.92 1.90
C LEU A 398 29.85 -18.30 2.64
N SER A 399 28.99 -17.54 1.94
CA SER A 399 27.74 -16.96 2.46
C SER A 399 26.57 -17.95 2.64
N PHE A 400 26.77 -19.25 2.40
CA PHE A 400 25.81 -20.31 2.77
C PHE A 400 25.60 -20.47 4.29
N GLN A 401 26.25 -19.66 5.12
CA GLN A 401 26.29 -19.80 6.58
C GLN A 401 25.02 -19.45 7.36
N THR A 402 23.93 -18.96 6.75
CA THR A 402 22.81 -18.46 7.58
C THR A 402 21.39 -18.60 7.02
N THR A 403 21.18 -19.24 5.87
CA THR A 403 19.83 -19.39 5.30
C THR A 403 19.45 -20.84 5.05
N SER A 404 18.24 -21.19 5.51
CA SER A 404 17.57 -22.48 5.41
C SER A 404 17.65 -23.07 4.01
N CYS A 405 18.47 -24.11 3.85
CA CYS A 405 18.48 -24.93 2.64
C CYS A 405 17.39 -26.00 2.79
N LEU A 406 16.37 -25.95 1.93
CA LEU A 406 15.32 -26.96 1.90
C LEU A 406 15.80 -28.14 1.06
N LEU A 407 15.81 -29.32 1.68
CA LEU A 407 16.13 -30.59 1.05
C LEU A 407 14.82 -31.37 0.90
N THR A 408 14.40 -31.66 -0.33
CA THR A 408 13.19 -32.44 -0.59
C THR A 408 13.54 -33.89 -0.96
N SER A 409 12.80 -34.85 -0.39
CA SER A 409 12.78 -36.26 -0.80
C SER A 409 11.46 -36.58 -1.54
N GLN A 410 11.44 -37.64 -2.35
CA GLN A 410 10.35 -37.95 -3.31
C GLN A 410 8.95 -38.26 -2.72
N THR A 411 8.74 -38.14 -1.41
CA THR A 411 7.45 -38.44 -0.78
C THR A 411 6.45 -37.28 -0.76
N GLU A 412 6.81 -36.07 -1.21
CA GLU A 412 5.89 -34.92 -1.23
C GLU A 412 5.37 -34.58 -2.64
N LYS A 413 4.06 -34.76 -2.85
CA LYS A 413 3.34 -34.21 -4.00
C LYS A 413 3.16 -32.69 -3.80
N PHE A 414 3.83 -31.88 -4.61
CA PHE A 414 3.62 -30.43 -4.63
C PHE A 414 2.39 -30.04 -5.46
N GLY A 415 1.53 -29.21 -4.85
CA GLY A 415 0.52 -28.42 -5.52
C GLY A 415 1.04 -27.03 -5.89
N HIS A 416 0.81 -26.64 -7.14
CA HIS A 416 0.78 -25.30 -7.76
C HIS A 416 1.86 -24.23 -7.46
N LEU A 417 2.79 -24.13 -8.44
CA LEU A 417 3.18 -22.98 -9.31
C LEU A 417 3.46 -21.56 -8.78
N GLY A 418 4.55 -20.97 -9.30
CA GLY A 418 4.77 -19.51 -9.37
C GLY A 418 6.02 -19.07 -10.15
N GLN A 419 5.83 -18.82 -11.45
CA GLN A 419 6.49 -17.88 -12.38
C GLN A 419 8.04 -17.69 -12.43
N ASP A 420 8.57 -17.94 -13.63
CA ASP A 420 9.95 -17.74 -14.08
C ASP A 420 10.39 -16.27 -14.11
N CYS A 421 11.60 -15.99 -13.61
CA CYS A 421 12.42 -14.85 -13.99
C CYS A 421 13.90 -15.28 -13.97
N ASP A 422 14.52 -15.19 -15.14
CA ASP A 422 15.89 -15.62 -15.45
C ASP A 422 16.86 -14.47 -15.13
N ASP A 423 17.66 -14.60 -14.08
CA ASP A 423 18.78 -13.69 -13.80
C ASP A 423 20.03 -14.49 -13.45
N GLY A 424 20.95 -14.51 -14.43
CA GLY A 424 22.19 -15.25 -14.41
C GLY A 424 23.16 -14.83 -13.30
N LEU A 425 23.93 -15.80 -12.82
CA LEU A 425 25.07 -15.62 -11.93
C LEU A 425 26.10 -14.69 -12.58
N LYS A 426 26.29 -13.47 -12.05
CA LYS A 426 27.43 -12.60 -12.35
C LYS A 426 28.34 -12.46 -11.14
N GLY A 427 29.65 -12.49 -11.42
CA GLY A 427 30.77 -12.39 -10.45
C GLY A 427 30.92 -11.01 -9.80
N PRO A 428 32.01 -10.81 -9.02
CA PRO A 428 32.01 -9.93 -7.86
C PRO A 428 32.27 -8.46 -8.23
N HIS A 429 31.44 -7.55 -7.73
CA HIS A 429 31.78 -6.14 -7.60
C HIS A 429 31.35 -5.62 -6.22
N HIS A 430 32.27 -4.84 -5.63
CA HIS A 430 32.27 -4.33 -4.26
C HIS A 430 31.22 -3.22 -4.00
N GLY A 431 30.33 -3.46 -3.01
CA GLY A 431 29.72 -2.51 -2.04
C GLY A 431 28.85 -1.30 -2.51
N PRO A 432 28.14 -0.59 -1.59
CA PRO A 432 27.68 -0.94 -0.24
C PRO A 432 26.15 -0.76 0.00
N ARG A 433 25.64 -1.54 0.98
CA ARG A 433 24.55 -1.28 1.96
C ARG A 433 23.13 -0.90 1.50
N GLY A 434 22.19 -1.77 1.89
CA GLY A 434 20.79 -1.47 2.23
C GLY A 434 20.26 -2.54 3.18
N SER A 435 20.14 -2.21 4.46
CA SER A 435 19.79 -3.10 5.58
C SER A 435 18.27 -3.20 5.79
N VAL A 436 17.76 -4.40 6.05
CA VAL A 436 16.51 -4.61 6.80
C VAL A 436 16.77 -5.73 7.82
N GLU A 437 16.84 -5.34 9.09
CA GLU A 437 16.98 -6.21 10.26
C GLU A 437 15.61 -6.76 10.68
N THR A 438 15.58 -8.00 11.19
CA THR A 438 14.66 -8.45 12.25
C THR A 438 15.38 -9.50 13.11
N PRO A 439 15.02 -9.64 14.39
CA PRO A 439 15.98 -9.58 15.49
C PRO A 439 16.65 -10.91 15.83
N THR A 440 17.96 -10.86 15.98
CA THR A 440 18.77 -11.88 16.67
C THR A 440 18.53 -11.76 18.17
N ILE A 441 17.98 -12.80 18.80
CA ILE A 441 18.11 -13.01 20.25
C ILE A 441 19.46 -13.68 20.47
N PRO A 442 20.39 -13.09 21.24
CA PRO A 442 21.70 -13.68 21.48
C PRO A 442 21.58 -14.94 22.35
N GLY A 443 22.52 -15.85 22.12
CA GLY A 443 22.55 -17.19 22.67
C GLY A 443 22.56 -17.27 24.20
N SER A 444 22.14 -18.45 24.64
CA SER A 444 22.28 -19.03 25.97
C SER A 444 23.65 -18.78 26.61
N LEU A 445 23.62 -18.31 27.85
CA LEU A 445 24.53 -18.75 28.91
C LEU A 445 24.18 -20.18 29.34
#